data_AF-A0AAW9H2A6-F1
#
_entry.id   AF-A0AAW9H2A6-F1
#
_cell.length_a   1.000
_cell.length_b   1.000
_cell.length_c   1.000
_cell.angle_alpha   90.00
_cell.angle_beta   90.00
_cell.angle_gamma   90.00
#
_symmetry.space_group_name_H-M   'P 1'
#
loop_
_entity.id
_entity.type
_entity.pdbx_description
1 polymer ?
#
loop_
_entity_poly.entity_id
_entity_poly.type
_entity_poly.pdbx_seq_one_letter_code
_entity_poly.pdbx_strand_id
1 'polypeptide(L)'
;MSPNSSDPGDRAPIQPPRAVVREPVPGPDHPEHPDHLLYAQIREGVHALDAACGRAPDAISERMVARLLPLAKEYGFDQVDHVVLSREIGDVEDGENVFLVRGDLDDPAHLRAHITTHEAVGMSVEDSLARLEKVNRRLALRLRPE
;
A
#
# COMPACT_ATOMS: atom_id res chain seq x y z
N MET A 1 50.23 24.10 -58.08
CA MET A 1 49.78 25.19 -57.21
C MET A 1 48.48 24.77 -56.55
N SER A 2 48.53 24.40 -55.27
CA SER A 2 47.41 24.50 -54.32
C SER A 2 47.22 26.01 -53.95
N PRO A 3 46.17 26.47 -53.20
CA PRO A 3 45.37 25.70 -52.23
C PRO A 3 43.88 26.09 -52.00
N ASN A 4 43.24 25.24 -51.17
CA ASN A 4 42.24 25.50 -50.09
C ASN A 4 40.88 26.15 -50.43
N SER A 5 39.77 25.89 -49.71
CA SER A 5 39.51 25.16 -48.46
C SER A 5 37.99 24.98 -48.26
N SER A 6 37.63 23.88 -47.60
CA SER A 6 36.64 23.79 -46.50
C SER A 6 35.17 24.22 -46.69
N ASP A 7 34.24 23.27 -46.53
CA ASP A 7 33.20 23.31 -45.48
C ASP A 7 32.54 21.92 -45.29
N PRO A 8 31.91 21.58 -44.14
CA PRO A 8 32.24 20.39 -43.37
C PRO A 8 31.01 19.49 -43.16
N GLY A 9 31.21 18.43 -42.37
CA GLY A 9 30.27 17.34 -42.16
C GLY A 9 28.89 17.73 -41.65
N ASP A 10 27.88 17.23 -42.34
CA ASP A 10 26.54 17.05 -41.80
C ASP A 10 26.51 15.75 -40.96
N ARG A 11 27.04 15.84 -39.74
CA ARG A 11 26.79 14.82 -38.71
C ARG A 11 25.49 15.18 -38.03
N ALA A 12 24.41 14.53 -38.45
CA ALA A 12 23.15 14.53 -37.73
C ALA A 12 23.40 14.29 -36.23
N PRO A 13 22.80 15.07 -35.32
CA PRO A 13 22.97 14.86 -33.89
C PRO A 13 22.39 13.49 -33.52
N ILE A 14 23.25 12.64 -32.97
CA ILE A 14 22.88 11.39 -32.32
C ILE A 14 22.02 11.80 -31.11
N GLN A 15 20.70 11.75 -31.25
CA GLN A 15 19.80 11.95 -30.12
C GLN A 15 20.12 10.85 -29.10
N PRO A 16 20.37 11.19 -27.82
CA PRO A 16 20.50 10.17 -26.79
C PRO A 16 19.21 9.35 -26.78
N PRO A 17 19.27 8.03 -26.49
CA PRO A 17 18.06 7.24 -26.37
C PRO A 17 17.16 7.95 -25.35
N ARG A 18 15.93 8.30 -25.78
CA ARG A 18 14.90 8.83 -24.89
C ARG A 18 14.91 7.95 -23.65
N ALA A 19 15.24 8.53 -22.50
CA ALA A 19 14.96 7.90 -21.24
C ALA A 19 13.47 7.56 -21.30
N VAL A 20 13.15 6.27 -21.40
CA VAL A 20 11.79 5.80 -21.17
C VAL A 20 11.53 6.22 -19.74
N VAL A 21 10.84 7.36 -19.56
CA VAL A 21 10.32 7.76 -18.27
C VAL A 21 9.42 6.59 -17.91
N ARG A 22 9.92 5.69 -17.07
CA ARG A 22 9.08 4.66 -16.48
C ARG A 22 8.03 5.45 -15.72
N GLU A 23 6.83 5.52 -16.26
CA GLU A 23 5.70 6.09 -15.54
C GLU A 23 5.72 5.44 -14.15
N PRO A 24 5.73 6.24 -13.07
CA PRO A 24 5.70 5.67 -11.73
C PRO A 24 4.49 4.74 -11.68
N VAL A 25 4.73 3.48 -11.31
CA VAL A 25 3.65 2.51 -11.16
C VAL A 25 2.63 3.15 -10.22
N PRO A 26 1.35 3.29 -10.64
CA PRO A 26 0.34 3.92 -9.80
C PRO A 26 0.29 3.23 -8.44
N GLY A 27 0.27 4.00 -7.36
CA GLY A 27 0.12 3.47 -6.01
C GLY A 27 -1.25 2.79 -5.78
N PRO A 28 -1.45 2.11 -4.64
CA PRO A 28 -2.72 1.43 -4.34
C PRO A 28 -3.92 2.38 -4.22
N ASP A 29 -3.68 3.69 -4.10
CA ASP A 29 -4.69 4.74 -4.17
C ASP A 29 -5.28 4.93 -5.58
N HIS A 30 -4.59 4.44 -6.62
CA HIS A 30 -5.07 4.52 -8.00
C HIS A 30 -5.93 3.32 -8.41
N PRO A 31 -7.05 3.53 -9.14
CA PRO A 31 -7.96 2.45 -9.55
C PRO A 31 -7.36 1.33 -10.39
N GLU A 32 -6.28 1.60 -11.10
CA GLU A 32 -5.60 0.61 -11.95
C GLU A 32 -4.66 -0.31 -11.17
N HIS A 33 -4.38 -0.02 -9.90
CA HIS A 33 -3.52 -0.85 -9.07
C HIS A 33 -4.27 -2.13 -8.64
N PRO A 34 -3.65 -3.32 -8.71
CA PRO A 34 -4.31 -4.58 -8.37
C PRO A 34 -4.82 -4.64 -6.92
N ASP A 35 -4.18 -3.90 -6.00
CA ASP A 35 -4.58 -3.85 -4.59
C ASP A 35 -5.56 -2.70 -4.28
N HIS A 36 -6.05 -1.99 -5.28
CA HIS A 36 -6.89 -0.81 -5.08
C HIS A 36 -8.17 -1.09 -4.29
N LEU A 37 -8.86 -2.19 -4.61
CA LEU A 37 -10.11 -2.53 -3.92
C LEU A 37 -9.87 -2.79 -2.43
N LEU A 38 -8.84 -3.58 -2.11
CA LEU A 38 -8.47 -3.87 -0.73
C LEU A 38 -8.01 -2.61 0.01
N TYR A 39 -7.25 -1.74 -0.66
CA TYR A 39 -6.85 -0.44 -0.12
C TYR A 39 -8.05 0.45 0.19
N ALA A 40 -9.03 0.52 -0.72
CA ALA A 40 -10.23 1.33 -0.55
C ALA A 40 -11.08 0.85 0.64
N GLN A 41 -11.25 -0.46 0.80
CA GLN A 41 -11.97 -1.07 1.93
C GLN A 41 -11.28 -0.79 3.27
N ILE A 42 -9.96 -0.96 3.34
CA ILE A 42 -9.19 -0.63 4.55
C ILE A 42 -9.30 0.87 4.86
N ARG A 43 -9.21 1.73 3.85
CA ARG A 43 -9.36 3.19 4.02
C ARG A 43 -10.74 3.56 4.56
N GLU A 44 -11.79 2.97 4.01
CA GLU A 44 -13.16 3.16 4.50
C GLU A 44 -13.29 2.73 5.97
N GLY A 45 -12.78 1.55 6.33
CA GLY A 45 -12.80 1.07 7.71
C GLY A 45 -12.02 1.97 8.69
N VAL A 46 -10.84 2.46 8.30
CA VAL A 46 -10.07 3.41 9.13
C VAL A 46 -10.79 4.75 9.26
N HIS A 47 -11.41 5.26 8.20
CA HIS A 47 -12.18 6.51 8.28
C HIS A 47 -13.42 6.36 9.18
N ALA A 48 -14.10 5.20 9.12
CA ALA A 48 -15.20 4.88 10.03
C ALA A 48 -14.71 4.81 11.48
N LEU A 49 -13.52 4.24 11.70
CA LEU A 49 -12.87 4.23 13.01
C LEU A 49 -12.57 5.65 13.51
N ASP A 50 -12.01 6.52 12.67
CA ASP A 50 -11.76 7.92 13.04
C ASP A 50 -13.03 8.66 13.42
N ALA A 51 -14.09 8.48 12.64
CA ALA A 51 -15.40 9.06 12.92
C ALA A 51 -15.96 8.56 14.26
N ALA A 52 -15.79 7.27 14.60
CA ALA A 52 -16.18 6.72 15.89
C ALA A 52 -15.38 7.33 17.06
N CYS A 53 -14.13 7.71 16.83
CA CYS A 53 -13.31 8.46 17.78
C CYS A 53 -13.56 9.98 17.76
N GLY A 54 -14.49 10.49 16.96
CA GLY A 54 -14.79 11.91 16.83
C GLY A 54 -13.71 12.72 16.12
N ARG A 55 -12.92 12.09 15.25
CA ARG A 55 -11.83 12.71 14.50
C ARG A 55 -12.12 12.68 13.00
N ALA A 56 -11.53 13.63 12.27
CA ALA A 56 -11.46 13.58 10.82
C ALA A 56 -10.21 12.76 10.40
N PRO A 57 -10.25 12.07 9.25
CA PRO A 57 -9.07 11.41 8.72
C PRO A 57 -7.91 12.40 8.53
N ASP A 58 -6.71 11.99 8.96
CA ASP A 58 -5.50 12.80 8.91
C ASP A 58 -4.27 11.96 8.52
N ALA A 59 -3.06 12.51 8.67
CA ALA A 59 -1.82 11.81 8.34
C ALA A 59 -1.57 10.55 9.20
N ILE A 60 -2.16 10.44 10.39
CA ILE A 60 -2.11 9.22 11.22
C ILE A 60 -2.98 8.15 10.57
N SER A 61 -4.18 8.53 10.11
CA SER A 61 -5.09 7.66 9.36
C SER A 61 -4.43 7.13 8.09
N GLU A 62 -3.76 8.00 7.33
CA GLU A 62 -3.04 7.61 6.11
C GLU A 62 -1.93 6.59 6.39
N ARG A 63 -1.12 6.80 7.44
CA ARG A 63 -0.10 5.83 7.87
C ARG A 63 -0.72 4.49 8.26
N MET A 64 -1.82 4.53 9.02
CA MET A 64 -2.55 3.33 9.41
C MET A 64 -3.06 2.55 8.18
N VAL A 65 -3.74 3.22 7.24
CA VAL A 65 -4.24 2.59 6.01
C VAL A 65 -3.09 1.96 5.22
N ALA A 66 -2.01 2.71 5.00
CA ALA A 66 -0.85 2.22 4.27
C ALA A 66 -0.22 1.00 4.94
N ARG A 67 -0.13 0.98 6.28
CA ARG A 67 0.47 -0.11 7.05
C ARG A 67 -0.40 -1.36 7.14
N LEU A 68 -1.73 -1.20 7.13
CA LEU A 68 -2.69 -2.29 7.18
C LEU A 68 -2.82 -3.04 5.85
N LEU A 69 -2.61 -2.39 4.71
CA LEU A 69 -2.66 -3.05 3.40
C LEU A 69 -1.67 -4.23 3.24
N PRO A 70 -0.36 -4.08 3.49
CA PRO A 70 0.56 -5.22 3.42
C PRO A 70 0.26 -6.27 4.50
N LEU A 71 -0.28 -5.89 5.67
CA LEU A 71 -0.73 -6.83 6.69
C LEU A 71 -1.86 -7.73 6.14
N ALA A 72 -2.89 -7.13 5.56
CA ALA A 72 -4.00 -7.85 4.94
C ALA A 72 -3.50 -8.91 3.95
N LYS A 73 -2.58 -8.51 3.05
CA LYS A 73 -1.99 -9.41 2.06
C LYS A 73 -1.11 -10.51 2.67
N GLU A 74 -0.36 -10.20 3.73
CA GLU A 74 0.44 -11.19 4.47
C GLU A 74 -0.43 -12.29 5.07
N TYR A 75 -1.63 -11.93 5.53
CA TYR A 75 -2.62 -12.85 6.10
C TYR A 75 -3.58 -13.45 5.05
N GLY A 76 -3.39 -13.15 3.77
CA GLY A 76 -4.19 -13.72 2.68
C GLY A 76 -5.60 -13.15 2.55
N PHE A 77 -5.83 -11.92 3.04
CA PHE A 77 -7.09 -11.22 2.82
C PHE A 77 -7.21 -10.81 1.35
N ASP A 78 -8.35 -11.16 0.77
CA ASP A 78 -8.85 -10.68 -0.54
C ASP A 78 -9.87 -9.54 -0.36
N GLN A 79 -10.46 -9.41 0.83
CA GLN A 79 -11.42 -8.39 1.24
C GLN A 79 -11.29 -8.09 2.73
N VAL A 80 -11.56 -6.83 3.11
CA VAL A 80 -11.73 -6.40 4.51
C VAL A 80 -13.12 -5.80 4.67
N ASP A 81 -13.88 -6.29 5.64
CA ASP A 81 -15.24 -5.84 5.95
C ASP A 81 -15.26 -4.88 7.14
N HIS A 82 -14.35 -5.07 8.10
CA HIS A 82 -14.25 -4.20 9.27
C HIS A 82 -12.79 -3.90 9.65
N VAL A 83 -12.58 -2.67 10.12
CA VAL A 83 -11.38 -2.25 10.84
C VAL A 83 -11.81 -1.78 12.22
N VAL A 84 -11.35 -2.45 13.27
CA VAL A 84 -11.81 -2.20 14.66
C VAL A 84 -10.63 -2.15 15.62
N LEU A 85 -10.81 -1.47 16.75
CA LEU A 85 -9.84 -1.43 17.84
C LEU A 85 -10.09 -2.54 18.87
N SER A 86 -9.04 -2.96 19.59
CA SER A 86 -9.21 -3.78 20.80
C SER A 86 -10.06 -3.03 21.82
N ARG A 87 -10.83 -3.81 22.57
CA ARG A 87 -11.46 -3.37 23.81
C ARG A 87 -10.62 -3.84 24.98
N GLU A 88 -10.74 -3.14 26.10
CA GLU A 88 -10.08 -3.54 27.35
C GLU A 88 -10.56 -4.94 27.79
N ILE A 89 -9.65 -5.93 27.75
CA ILE A 89 -9.91 -7.31 28.16
C ILE A 89 -8.62 -7.90 28.74
N GLY A 90 -8.63 -8.18 30.04
CA GLY A 90 -7.45 -8.74 30.73
C GLY A 90 -6.30 -7.74 30.73
N ASP A 91 -5.17 -8.12 30.14
CA ASP A 91 -3.97 -7.28 30.04
C ASP A 91 -3.96 -6.36 28.79
N VAL A 92 -4.99 -6.44 27.94
CA VAL A 92 -5.08 -5.63 26.72
C VAL A 92 -5.81 -4.32 27.02
N GLU A 93 -5.20 -3.19 26.66
CA GLU A 93 -5.80 -1.86 26.81
C GLU A 93 -6.78 -1.55 25.66
N ASP A 94 -7.74 -0.66 25.93
CA ASP A 94 -8.62 -0.12 24.91
C ASP A 94 -7.81 0.61 23.83
N GLY A 95 -8.01 0.26 22.57
CA GLY A 95 -7.25 0.85 21.46
C GLY A 95 -5.81 0.38 21.29
N GLU A 96 -5.32 -0.56 22.11
CA GLU A 96 -3.95 -1.10 22.01
C GLU A 96 -3.66 -1.73 20.64
N ASN A 97 -4.63 -2.48 20.10
CA ASN A 97 -4.51 -3.21 18.85
C ASN A 97 -5.55 -2.74 17.83
N VAL A 98 -5.18 -2.79 16.56
CA VAL A 98 -6.10 -2.62 15.43
C VAL A 98 -6.25 -3.95 14.70
N PHE A 99 -7.50 -4.32 14.41
CA PHE A 99 -7.88 -5.56 13.75
C PHE A 99 -8.46 -5.29 12.37
N LEU A 100 -7.99 -6.05 11.39
CA LEU A 100 -8.68 -6.26 10.13
C LEU A 100 -9.57 -7.50 10.27
N VAL A 101 -10.83 -7.38 9.88
CA VAL A 101 -11.78 -8.51 9.91
C VAL A 101 -12.42 -8.68 8.53
N ARG A 102 -12.54 -9.94 8.12
CA ARG A 102 -13.33 -10.37 6.97
C ARG A 102 -14.48 -11.26 7.46
N GLY A 103 -15.69 -10.98 7.00
CA GLY A 103 -16.94 -11.55 7.48
C GLY A 103 -17.58 -10.72 8.60
N ASP A 104 -18.78 -11.14 9.01
CA ASP A 104 -19.53 -10.47 10.07
C ASP A 104 -18.81 -10.61 11.42
N LEU A 105 -18.86 -9.57 12.26
CA LEU A 105 -18.23 -9.59 13.59
C LEU A 105 -18.82 -10.66 14.53
N ASP A 106 -20.06 -11.08 14.29
CA ASP A 106 -20.75 -12.12 15.05
C ASP A 106 -20.60 -13.53 14.42
N ASP A 107 -19.97 -13.63 13.24
CA ASP A 107 -19.69 -14.91 12.60
C ASP A 107 -18.44 -15.56 13.22
N PRO A 108 -18.55 -16.73 13.88
CA PRO A 108 -17.39 -17.42 14.44
C PRO A 108 -16.35 -17.86 13.39
N ALA A 109 -16.71 -17.90 12.10
CA ALA A 109 -15.80 -18.22 11.00
C ALA A 109 -15.06 -16.98 10.44
N HIS A 110 -15.27 -15.80 11.00
CA HIS A 110 -14.60 -14.58 10.54
C HIS A 110 -13.06 -14.71 10.58
N LEU A 111 -12.40 -14.15 9.57
CA LEU A 111 -10.93 -14.08 9.54
C LEU A 111 -10.48 -12.77 10.18
N ARG A 112 -9.41 -12.83 10.98
CA ARG A 112 -8.84 -11.67 11.64
C ARG A 112 -7.32 -11.61 11.51
N ALA A 113 -6.81 -10.41 11.29
CA ALA A 113 -5.40 -10.06 11.40
C ALA A 113 -5.26 -8.83 12.29
N HIS A 114 -4.16 -8.69 13.02
CA HIS A 114 -3.96 -7.52 13.89
C HIS A 114 -2.49 -7.12 13.98
N ILE A 115 -2.30 -5.87 14.37
CA ILE A 115 -1.03 -5.27 14.80
C ILE A 115 -1.33 -4.30 15.93
N THR A 116 -0.31 -3.89 16.68
CA THR A 116 -0.49 -2.82 17.65
C THR A 116 -0.81 -1.51 16.93
N THR A 117 -1.62 -0.64 17.56
CA THR A 117 -1.92 0.69 17.02
C THR A 117 -0.64 1.51 16.85
N HIS A 118 0.33 1.34 17.77
CA HIS A 118 1.65 1.95 17.65
C HIS A 118 2.39 1.53 16.38
N GLU A 119 2.43 0.23 16.05
CA GLU A 119 3.01 -0.25 14.80
C GLU A 119 2.24 0.24 13.56
N ALA A 120 0.91 0.34 13.67
CA ALA A 120 0.04 0.79 12.59
C ALA A 120 0.35 2.22 12.17
N VAL A 121 0.62 3.12 13.12
CA VAL A 121 0.82 4.55 12.87
C VAL A 121 2.29 4.98 12.85
N GLY A 122 3.20 4.13 13.33
CA GLY A 122 4.63 4.43 13.47
C GLY A 122 5.45 4.26 12.18
N MET A 123 4.95 3.48 11.21
CA MET A 123 5.61 3.32 9.91
C MET A 123 5.15 4.41 8.94
N SER A 124 6.09 4.98 8.18
CA SER A 124 5.76 5.95 7.13
C SER A 124 4.90 5.28 6.03
N VAL A 125 4.19 6.11 5.25
CA VAL A 125 3.41 5.61 4.10
C VAL A 125 4.35 4.95 3.10
N GLU A 126 5.48 5.60 2.82
CA GLU A 126 6.50 5.14 1.88
C GLU A 126 7.07 3.78 2.27
N ASP A 127 7.44 3.59 3.55
CA ASP A 127 7.97 2.32 4.04
C ASP A 127 6.91 1.20 3.99
N SER A 128 5.66 1.55 4.26
CA SER A 128 4.54 0.62 4.17
C SER A 128 4.28 0.18 2.73
N LEU A 129 4.36 1.10 1.76
CA LEU A 129 4.26 0.80 0.34
C LEU A 129 5.45 -0.04 -0.16
N ALA A 130 6.67 0.28 0.27
CA ALA A 130 7.83 -0.55 -0.03
C ALA A 130 7.69 -1.98 0.54
N ARG A 131 7.05 -2.13 1.71
CA ARG A 131 6.70 -3.45 2.26
C ARG A 131 5.63 -4.15 1.42
N LEU A 132 4.59 -3.45 0.99
CA LEU A 132 3.56 -3.99 0.10
C LEU A 132 4.16 -4.59 -1.17
N GLU A 133 5.07 -3.88 -1.83
CA GLU A 133 5.75 -4.39 -3.03
C GLU A 133 6.53 -5.68 -2.76
N LYS A 134 7.21 -5.78 -1.61
CA LYS A 134 7.93 -7.00 -1.20
C LYS A 134 6.96 -8.16 -0.98
N VAL A 135 5.83 -7.91 -0.31
CA VAL A 135 4.78 -8.91 -0.08
C VAL A 135 4.19 -9.37 -1.42
N ASN A 136 3.87 -8.44 -2.32
CA ASN A 136 3.33 -8.73 -3.65
C ASN A 136 4.26 -9.59 -4.47
N ARG A 137 5.55 -9.23 -4.51
CA ARG A 137 6.58 -10.01 -5.20
C ARG A 137 6.66 -11.43 -4.64
N ARG A 138 6.65 -11.57 -3.31
CA ARG A 138 6.70 -12.88 -2.64
C ARG A 138 5.47 -13.73 -2.97
N LEU A 139 4.27 -13.15 -2.96
CA LEU A 139 3.03 -13.84 -3.31
C LEU A 139 3.00 -14.25 -4.78
N ALA A 140 3.45 -13.37 -5.69
CA ALA A 140 3.53 -13.69 -7.12
C ALA A 140 4.45 -14.87 -7.42
N LEU A 141 5.55 -15.03 -6.67
CA LEU A 141 6.45 -16.18 -6.81
C LEU A 141 5.83 -17.49 -6.32
N ARG A 142 4.96 -17.46 -5.31
CA ARG A 142 4.25 -18.65 -4.82
C ARG A 142 3.16 -19.15 -5.77
N LEU A 143 2.60 -18.24 -6.56
CA LEU A 143 1.48 -18.53 -7.47
C LEU A 143 1.93 -18.99 -8.87
N ARG A 144 3.25 -19.13 -9.12
CA ARG A 144 3.75 -19.71 -10.38
C ARG A 144 3.68 -21.23 -10.29
N PRO A 145 2.80 -21.91 -11.07
CA PRO A 145 2.87 -23.35 -11.19
C PRO A 145 4.15 -23.72 -11.97
N GLU A 146 4.79 -24.83 -11.58
CA GLU A 146 5.85 -25.48 -12.38
C GLU A 146 5.26 -26.15 -13.63
#